data_AF-A0A8X6W7S4-F1
#
_entry.id   AF-A0A8X6W7S4-F1
#
_cell.length_a   1.000
_cell.length_b   1.000
_cell.length_c   1.000
_cell.angle_alpha   90.00
_cell.angle_beta   90.00
_cell.angle_gamma   90.00
#
_symmetry.space_group_name_H-M   'P 1'
#
loop_
_entity.id
_entity.type
_entity.pdbx_description
1 polymer ?
#
loop_
_entity_poly.entity_id
_entity_poly.type
_entity_poly.pdbx_seq_one_letter_code
_entity_poly.pdbx_strand_id
1 'polypeptide(L)' 'MDDNATCHRTFAVQDCLDNEGIKRLVWPARSPDLNPIENVWVALWRQVAGRNYPVTNKNTLIRALREE' A
#
# COMPACT_ATOMS: atom_id res chain seq x y z
N MET A 1 -2.69 -10.42 -0.30
CA MET A 1 -1.47 -10.44 0.53
C MET A 1 -1.49 -9.18 1.38
N ASP A 2 -1.15 -9.30 2.66
CA ASP A 2 -1.08 -8.18 3.62
C ASP A 2 0.11 -8.41 4.57
N ASP A 3 0.39 -7.45 5.45
CA ASP A 3 1.58 -7.39 6.33
C ASP A 3 1.36 -7.96 7.76
N ASN A 4 0.23 -8.60 8.05
CA ASN A 4 -0.21 -8.99 9.39
C ASN A 4 -0.46 -7.85 10.40
N ALA A 5 -0.64 -6.59 9.98
CA ALA A 5 -1.04 -5.54 10.93
C ALA A 5 -2.30 -5.95 11.73
N THR A 6 -2.40 -5.52 12.99
CA THR A 6 -3.49 -5.95 13.90
C THR A 6 -4.88 -5.70 13.32
N CYS A 7 -5.07 -4.60 12.56
CA CYS A 7 -6.33 -4.31 11.87
C CYS A 7 -6.69 -5.39 10.83
N HIS A 8 -5.72 -5.95 10.12
CA HIS A 8 -5.88 -7.03 9.14
C HIS A 8 -6.15 -8.41 9.78
N ARG A 9 -6.06 -8.51 11.11
CA ARG A 9 -6.24 -9.75 11.88
C ARG A 9 -7.49 -9.72 12.78
N THR A 10 -8.32 -8.69 12.65
CA THR A 10 -9.61 -8.62 13.33
C THR A 10 -10.59 -9.67 12.79
N PHE A 11 -11.54 -10.10 13.63
CA PHE A 11 -12.59 -11.02 13.23
C PHE A 11 -13.41 -10.49 12.04
N ALA A 12 -13.76 -9.21 12.05
CA ALA A 12 -14.53 -8.59 10.98
C ALA A 12 -13.81 -8.65 9.62
N VAL A 13 -12.49 -8.47 9.60
CA VAL A 13 -11.69 -8.60 8.37
C VAL A 13 -11.57 -10.06 7.95
N GLN A 14 -11.41 -11.00 8.89
CA GLN A 14 -11.41 -12.43 8.58
C GLN A 14 -12.72 -12.86 7.91
N ASP A 15 -13.85 -12.53 8.53
CA ASP A 15 -15.19 -12.88 8.04
C ASP A 15 -15.46 -12.29 6.66
N CYS A 16 -15.09 -11.03 6.43
CA CYS A 16 -15.20 -10.39 5.12
C CYS A 16 -14.39 -11.13 4.05
N LEU A 17 -13.11 -11.46 4.33
CA LEU A 17 -12.28 -12.18 3.38
C LEU A 17 -12.81 -13.58 3.07
N ASP A 18 -13.35 -14.27 4.07
CA ASP A 18 -13.92 -15.61 3.90
C ASP A 18 -15.22 -15.56 3.06
N ASN A 19 -16.08 -14.56 3.30
CA ASN A 19 -17.30 -14.33 2.52
C ASN A 19 -17.01 -13.98 1.05
N GLU A 20 -15.92 -13.23 0.80
CA GLU A 20 -15.45 -12.90 -0.56
C GLU A 20 -14.62 -14.04 -1.20
N GLY A 21 -14.38 -15.14 -0.49
CA GLY A 21 -13.57 -16.27 -0.97
C GLY A 21 -12.08 -15.93 -1.18
N ILE A 22 -11.60 -14.85 -0.55
CA ILE A 22 -10.22 -14.36 -0.69
C ILE A 22 -9.30 -15.12 0.25
N LYS A 23 -8.44 -15.97 -0.32
CA LYS A 23 -7.38 -16.66 0.44
C LYS A 23 -6.23 -15.71 0.74
N ARG A 24 -5.81 -15.66 2.00
CA ARG A 24 -4.61 -14.92 2.41
C ARG A 24 -3.34 -15.73 2.17
N LEU A 25 -2.31 -15.02 1.70
CA LEU A 25 -0.95 -15.52 1.67
C LEU A 25 -0.37 -15.47 3.08
N VAL A 26 0.28 -16.54 3.52
CA VAL A 26 1.04 -16.54 4.78
C VAL A 26 2.19 -15.57 4.64
N TRP A 27 2.25 -14.58 5.53
CA TRP A 27 3.25 -13.52 5.49
C TRP A 27 4.18 -13.59 6.69
N PRO A 28 5.51 -13.63 6.50
CA PRO A 28 6.46 -13.59 7.61
C PRO A 28 6.47 -12.20 8.28
N ALA A 29 6.64 -12.19 9.60
CA ALA A 29 6.74 -10.95 10.35
C ALA A 29 7.99 -10.16 9.94
N ARG A 30 7.90 -8.83 9.94
CA ARG A 30 9.03 -7.91 9.66
C ARG A 30 9.74 -8.16 8.33
N SER A 31 8.98 -8.55 7.29
CA SER A 31 9.53 -8.83 5.96
C SER A 31 9.01 -7.83 4.91
N PRO A 32 9.37 -6.53 5.01
CA PRO A 32 8.98 -5.54 4.01
C PRO A 32 9.70 -5.77 2.66
N ASP A 33 10.87 -6.39 2.68
CA ASP A 33 11.67 -6.76 1.50
C ASP A 33 10.92 -7.70 0.55
N LEU A 34 10.04 -8.55 1.10
CA LEU A 34 9.20 -9.43 0.29
C LEU A 34 7.98 -8.69 -0.28
N ASN A 35 7.61 -7.52 0.26
CA ASN A 35 6.40 -6.81 -0.14
C ASN A 35 6.63 -5.99 -1.42
N PRO A 36 6.04 -6.37 -2.56
CA PRO A 36 6.29 -5.67 -3.82
C PRO A 36 5.82 -4.21 -3.79
N ILE A 37 4.88 -3.85 -2.90
CA ILE A 37 4.41 -2.46 -2.78
C ILE A 37 5.51 -1.51 -2.31
N GLU A 38 6.50 -1.98 -1.55
CA GLU A 38 7.62 -1.14 -1.08
C GLU A 38 8.44 -0.62 -2.27
N ASN A 39 8.69 -1.48 -3.26
CA ASN A 39 9.38 -1.08 -4.49
C ASN A 39 8.55 -0.08 -5.30
N VAL A 40 7.22 -0.27 -5.35
CA VAL A 40 6.30 0.66 -6.01
C VAL A 40 6.31 2.01 -5.31
N TRP A 41 6.29 2.05 -3.97
CA TRP A 41 6.37 3.30 -3.21
C TRP A 41 7.66 4.06 -3.47
N VAL A 42 8.80 3.37 -3.53
CA VAL A 42 10.09 4.00 -3.87
C VAL A 42 10.08 4.58 -5.28
N ALA A 43 9.54 3.85 -6.25
CA ALA A 43 9.43 4.34 -7.62
C ALA A 43 8.51 5.56 -7.71
N LEU A 44 7.33 5.49 -7.09
CA LEU A 44 6.35 6.57 -7.06
C LEU A 44 6.89 7.82 -6.36
N TRP A 45 7.58 7.64 -5.23
CA TRP A 45 8.23 8.73 -4.52
C TRP A 45 9.25 9.46 -5.41
N ARG A 46 10.08 8.73 -6.15
CA ARG A 46 11.05 9.34 -7.08
C ARG A 46 10.38 10.18 -8.15
N GLN A 47 9.26 9.71 -8.71
CA GLN A 47 8.52 10.47 -9.71
C GLN A 47 7.89 11.74 -9.11
N VAL A 48 7.24 11.61 -7.96
CA VAL A 48 6.63 12.75 -7.27
C VAL A 48 7.68 13.78 -6.84
N ALA A 49 8.82 13.35 -6.31
CA ALA A 49 9.91 14.23 -5.88
C ALA A 49 10.66 14.88 -7.06
N GLY A 50 10.68 14.23 -8.23
CA GLY A 50 11.32 14.77 -9.45
C GLY A 50 10.47 15.77 -10.23
N ARG A 51 9.23 16.05 -9.78
CA ARG A 51 8.34 17.01 -10.46
C ARG A 51 8.86 18.44 -10.38
N ASN A 52 8.70 19.19 -11.48
CA ASN A 52 9.02 20.62 -11.54
C ASN A 52 8.17 21.49 -10.59
N TYR A 53 6.94 21.06 -10.29
CA TYR A 53 6.05 21.75 -9.37
C TYR A 53 5.99 21.01 -8.04
N PRO A 54 6.31 21.67 -6.92
CA PRO A 54 6.32 21.02 -5.61
C PRO A 54 4.89 20.62 -5.19
N VAL A 55 4.79 19.44 -4.61
CA VAL A 55 3.58 18.99 -3.91
C VAL A 55 3.54 19.65 -2.54
N THR A 56 2.57 20.52 -2.31
CA THR A 56 2.49 21.36 -1.09
C THR A 56 1.25 21.11 -0.25
N ASN A 57 0.28 20.37 -0.78
CA ASN A 57 -0.98 20.09 -0.09
C ASN A 57 -1.63 18.81 -0.63
N LYS A 58 -2.70 18.36 0.05
CA LYS A 58 -3.43 17.14 -0.31
C LYS A 58 -3.90 17.11 -1.77
N ASN A 59 -4.38 18.22 -2.31
CA ASN A 59 -4.93 18.27 -3.67
C ASN A 59 -3.82 18.15 -4.72
N THR A 60 -2.70 18.84 -4.50
CA THR A 60 -1.53 18.73 -5.38
C THR A 60 -0.90 17.34 -5.32
N LEU A 61 -0.92 16.69 -4.15
CA LEU A 61 -0.49 15.29 -4.01
C LEU A 61 -1.40 14.35 -4.78
N ILE A 62 -2.72 14.44 -4.60
CA ILE A 62 -3.68 13.57 -5.31
C ILE A 62 -3.55 13.73 -6.82
N ARG A 63 -3.38 14.96 -7.31
CA ARG A 63 -3.16 15.20 -8.74
C ARG A 63 -1.86 14.55 -9.22
N ALA A 64 -0.76 14.79 -8.50
CA ALA A 64 0.53 14.19 -8.82
C ALA A 64 0.45 12.65 -8.88
N LEU A 65 -0.21 12.01 -7.91
CA LEU A 65 -0.35 10.55 -7.87
C LEU A 65 -1.26 9.97 -8.95
N ARG A 66 -2.15 10.76 -9.57
CA ARG A 66 -3.05 10.31 -10.66
C ARG A 66 -2.42 10.40 -12.05
N GLU A 67 -1.34 11.16 -12.18
CA GLU A 67 -0.62 11.40 -13.43
C GLU A 67 0.55 10.40 -13.63
N GLU A 68 0.87 9.61 -12.60
CA GLU A 68 1.77 8.45 -12.67
C GLU A 68 1.01 7.19 -13.10
#